data_AF-F2RTE1-F1
#
_entry.id   AF-F2RTE1-F1
#
_cell.length_a   1.000
_cell.length_b   1.000
_cell.length_c   1.000
_cell.angle_alpha   90.00
_cell.angle_beta   90.00
_cell.angle_gamma   90.00
#
_symmetry.space_group_name_H-M   'P 1'
#
loop_
_entity.id
_entity.type
_entity.pdbx_description
1 polymer ?
#
loop_
_entity_poly.entity_id
_entity_poly.type
_entity_poly.pdbx_seq_one_letter_code
_entity_poly.pdbx_strand_id
1 'polypeptide(L)'
;MASGKETPEGDSMLLIGLPEDTPQIQYTDMNQIYISVERRAAACCSDDTLSPFIVVRDILPTILQDLDSKYPDKSPRVTGDIPGNILVLEAMTRPPHETAAWALTGYIDNEVINMDLGEDVINSGTSRAKSEDTSFVKDPDGSFTLRHHHWPILAIEAGLSETEARLTIDARRWLETKGSETETVITIKVGRAHPHITFKRWQHSEPQRVTRSTRQPAKVVEQVDVSHHSPVTNVTGQMVIPFRGIAGRGQQNSKEHDIEITKAAFESIARRVWVAQEFL
;
A
#
# COMPACT_ATOMS: atom_id res chain seq x y z
N MET A 1 31.83 0.82 -0.37
CA MET A 1 31.23 0.99 0.96
C MET A 1 30.33 2.21 0.87
N ALA A 2 29.02 2.01 0.76
CA ALA A 2 28.06 3.12 0.72
C ALA A 2 27.59 3.37 2.15
N SER A 3 27.85 4.58 2.63
CA SER A 3 27.46 5.08 3.95
C SER A 3 25.94 5.04 4.05
N GLY A 4 25.41 4.24 4.98
CA GLY A 4 24.04 4.37 5.43
C GLY A 4 23.89 5.75 6.04
N LYS A 5 23.03 6.59 5.45
CA LYS A 5 22.51 7.74 6.17
C LYS A 5 21.58 7.18 7.23
N GLU A 6 22.07 7.15 8.47
CA GLU A 6 21.21 7.08 9.64
C GLU A 6 20.19 8.22 9.53
N THR A 7 18.91 7.86 9.62
CA THR A 7 17.82 8.82 9.79
C THR A 7 18.12 9.66 11.04
N PRO A 8 18.04 11.01 10.96
CA PRO A 8 18.25 11.86 12.13
C PRO A 8 17.35 11.39 13.27
N GLU A 9 17.93 11.22 14.46
CA GLU A 9 17.18 10.94 15.69
C GLU A 9 16.05 11.96 15.84
N GLY A 10 14.80 11.52 15.64
CA GLY A 10 13.60 12.31 15.87
C GLY A 10 12.62 12.44 14.70
N ASP A 11 13.03 12.20 13.44
CA ASP A 11 12.09 12.26 12.31
C ASP A 11 11.57 10.86 11.94
N SER A 12 10.24 10.71 11.97
CA SER A 12 9.59 9.44 11.62
C SER A 12 9.91 9.04 10.19
N MET A 13 10.14 7.74 9.98
CA MET A 13 10.28 7.15 8.64
C MET A 13 9.08 7.46 7.74
N LEU A 14 7.92 7.81 8.30
CA LEU A 14 6.74 8.22 7.53
C LEU A 14 6.93 9.52 6.74
N LEU A 15 8.02 10.27 6.94
CA LEU A 15 8.28 11.49 6.17
C LEU A 15 9.12 11.21 4.92
N ILE A 16 9.75 10.05 4.84
CA ILE A 16 10.63 9.70 3.73
C ILE A 16 9.80 9.42 2.48
N GLY A 17 10.20 10.03 1.37
CA GLY A 17 9.64 9.74 0.05
C GLY A 17 8.28 10.37 -0.24
N LEU A 18 7.78 11.24 0.66
CA LEU A 18 6.71 12.18 0.35
C LEU A 18 7.20 13.25 -0.62
N PRO A 19 6.34 13.82 -1.48
CA PRO A 19 6.76 14.94 -2.32
C PRO A 19 7.18 16.15 -1.48
N GLU A 20 8.11 16.94 -2.00
CA GLU A 20 8.76 18.05 -1.28
C GLU A 20 7.77 19.16 -0.86
N ASP A 21 6.69 19.34 -1.62
CA ASP A 21 5.65 20.35 -1.35
C ASP A 21 4.59 19.87 -0.35
N THR A 22 4.75 18.69 0.25
CA THR A 22 3.80 18.16 1.24
C THR A 22 3.70 19.10 2.46
N PRO A 23 2.53 19.73 2.72
CA PRO A 23 2.35 20.60 3.86
C PRO A 23 2.47 19.82 5.17
N GLN A 24 3.08 20.46 6.15
CA GLN A 24 3.13 19.96 7.52
C GLN A 24 2.36 20.92 8.44
N ILE A 25 1.48 20.39 9.26
CA ILE A 25 0.67 21.14 10.22
C ILE A 25 0.81 20.56 11.62
N GLN A 26 0.72 21.40 12.63
CA GLN A 26 0.60 20.95 14.01
C GLN A 26 -0.88 20.71 14.34
N TYR A 27 -1.16 19.65 15.08
CA TYR A 27 -2.50 19.39 15.57
C TYR A 27 -2.91 20.43 16.62
N THR A 28 -4.03 21.11 16.36
CA THR A 28 -4.68 21.99 17.35
C THR A 28 -6.07 21.48 17.69
N ASP A 29 -6.86 21.20 16.65
CA ASP A 29 -8.23 20.70 16.75
C ASP A 29 -8.63 20.03 15.42
N MET A 30 -9.72 19.27 15.46
CA MET A 30 -10.24 18.55 14.29
C MET A 30 -10.81 19.43 13.17
N ASN A 31 -11.26 20.65 13.47
CA ASN A 31 -11.76 21.53 12.42
C ASN A 31 -10.61 22.06 11.57
N GLN A 32 -9.45 22.31 12.17
CA GLN A 32 -8.24 22.73 11.46
C GLN A 32 -7.70 21.62 10.56
N ILE A 33 -7.68 20.36 11.01
CA ILE A 33 -7.39 19.22 10.12
C ILE A 33 -8.40 19.17 8.98
N TYR A 34 -9.69 19.20 9.29
CA TYR A 34 -10.75 19.08 8.29
C TYR A 34 -10.60 20.13 7.19
N ILE A 35 -10.48 21.40 7.56
CA ILE A 35 -10.28 22.51 6.62
C ILE A 35 -9.01 22.31 5.78
N SER A 36 -7.93 21.80 6.40
CA SER A 36 -6.66 21.56 5.70
C SER A 36 -6.79 20.45 4.66
N VAL A 37 -7.46 19.35 5.01
CA VAL A 37 -7.75 18.22 4.10
C VAL A 37 -8.60 18.68 2.93
N GLU A 38 -9.73 19.35 3.19
CA GLU A 38 -10.63 19.83 2.13
C GLU A 38 -9.93 20.83 1.19
N ARG A 39 -9.13 21.76 1.76
CA ARG A 39 -8.37 22.72 0.98
C ARG A 39 -7.30 22.04 0.12
N ARG A 40 -6.62 21.03 0.66
CA ARG A 40 -5.60 20.28 -0.07
C ARG A 40 -6.22 19.47 -1.19
N ALA A 41 -7.34 18.80 -0.94
CA ALA A 41 -8.09 18.06 -1.95
C ALA A 41 -8.53 19.01 -3.08
N ALA A 42 -9.13 20.15 -2.76
CA ALA A 42 -9.54 21.15 -3.77
C ALA A 42 -8.36 21.71 -4.59
N ALA A 43 -7.21 21.94 -3.94
CA ALA A 43 -6.00 22.36 -4.64
C ALA A 43 -5.49 21.27 -5.60
N CYS A 44 -5.45 20.02 -5.15
CA CYS A 44 -5.05 18.88 -5.99
C CYS A 44 -6.02 18.62 -7.14
N CYS A 45 -7.32 18.85 -6.95
CA CYS A 45 -8.29 18.82 -8.06
C CYS A 45 -7.92 19.80 -9.17
N SER A 46 -7.35 20.95 -8.81
CA SER A 46 -7.05 22.05 -9.74
C SER A 46 -5.65 21.94 -10.36
N ASP A 47 -4.69 21.44 -9.60
CA ASP A 47 -3.30 21.23 -10.03
C ASP A 47 -2.84 19.85 -9.59
N ASP A 48 -2.61 18.98 -10.56
CA ASP A 48 -2.24 17.60 -10.28
C ASP A 48 -0.81 17.38 -9.87
N THR A 49 0.04 18.39 -10.02
CA THR A 49 1.45 18.31 -9.67
C THR A 49 1.65 18.39 -8.15
N LEU A 50 0.68 18.95 -7.43
CA LEU A 50 0.70 19.09 -5.98
C LEU A 50 0.63 17.74 -5.27
N SER A 51 1.32 17.64 -4.13
CA SER A 51 1.22 16.47 -3.26
C SER A 51 -0.19 16.30 -2.71
N PRO A 52 -0.80 15.11 -2.80
CA PRO A 52 -2.10 14.85 -2.17
C PRO A 52 -2.01 14.69 -0.66
N PHE A 53 -0.82 14.76 -0.07
CA PHE A 53 -0.60 14.46 1.34
C PHE A 53 -0.64 15.71 2.22
N ILE A 54 -0.90 15.47 3.51
CA ILE A 54 -0.68 16.39 4.62
C ILE A 54 0.00 15.61 5.75
N VAL A 55 1.06 16.16 6.32
CA VAL A 55 1.66 15.65 7.55
C VAL A 55 1.08 16.40 8.73
N VAL A 56 0.51 15.68 9.69
CA VAL A 56 0.03 16.22 10.97
C VAL A 56 1.00 15.78 12.07
N ARG A 57 1.51 16.73 12.83
CA ARG A 57 2.42 16.52 13.97
C ARG A 57 1.73 16.80 15.29
N ASP A 58 2.31 16.30 16.38
CA ASP A 58 1.83 16.48 17.75
C ASP A 58 0.39 16.00 17.96
N ILE A 59 0.02 14.91 17.28
CA ILE A 59 -1.31 14.33 17.35
C ILE A 59 -1.62 13.83 18.77
N LEU A 60 -2.88 13.96 19.18
CA LEU A 60 -3.35 13.37 20.44
C LEU A 60 -3.62 11.87 20.29
N PRO A 61 -3.58 11.09 21.38
CA PRO A 61 -3.95 9.67 21.35
C PRO A 61 -5.37 9.38 20.84
N THR A 62 -6.28 10.36 20.91
CA THR A 62 -7.68 10.26 20.46
C THR A 62 -7.86 10.50 18.96
N ILE A 63 -6.80 10.91 18.24
CA ILE A 63 -6.88 11.43 16.87
C ILE A 63 -7.63 10.52 15.89
N LEU A 64 -7.50 9.20 16.01
CA LEU A 64 -8.18 8.25 15.13
C LEU A 64 -9.70 8.25 15.37
N GLN A 65 -10.12 8.24 16.64
CA GLN A 65 -11.54 8.33 17.00
C GLN A 65 -12.12 9.69 16.59
N ASP A 66 -11.33 10.74 16.74
CA ASP A 66 -11.70 12.09 16.36
C ASP A 66 -11.87 12.22 14.83
N LEU A 67 -10.99 11.58 14.05
CA LEU A 67 -11.12 11.45 12.59
C LEU A 67 -12.39 10.67 12.20
N ASP A 68 -12.62 9.51 12.79
CA ASP A 68 -13.79 8.67 12.49
C ASP A 68 -15.10 9.41 12.84
N SER A 69 -15.10 10.18 13.93
CA SER A 69 -16.24 11.01 14.32
C SER A 69 -16.47 12.19 13.37
N LYS A 70 -15.39 12.77 12.83
CA LYS A 70 -15.45 13.91 11.92
C LYS A 70 -15.80 13.51 10.48
N TYR A 71 -15.40 12.30 10.08
CA TYR A 71 -15.58 11.74 8.74
C TYR A 71 -16.34 10.41 8.81
N PRO A 72 -17.67 10.42 9.01
CA PRO A 72 -18.44 9.20 9.18
C PRO A 72 -18.55 8.36 7.90
N ASP A 73 -18.40 8.97 6.71
CA ASP A 73 -18.58 8.30 5.42
C ASP A 73 -17.25 8.05 4.69
N LYS A 74 -16.50 9.11 4.39
CA LYS A 74 -15.24 9.04 3.63
C LYS A 74 -14.18 9.92 4.28
N SER A 75 -13.28 9.30 5.04
CA SER A 75 -12.10 9.95 5.60
C SER A 75 -10.95 10.00 4.58
N PRO A 76 -10.00 10.94 4.74
CA PRO A 76 -8.71 10.83 4.07
C PRO A 76 -8.01 9.52 4.48
N ARG A 77 -7.20 8.93 3.59
CA ARG A 77 -6.45 7.73 3.98
C ARG A 77 -5.40 8.06 5.00
N VAL A 78 -5.24 7.15 5.95
CA VAL A 78 -4.37 7.35 7.10
C VAL A 78 -3.11 6.49 6.98
N THR A 79 -1.95 7.05 7.33
CA THR A 79 -0.78 6.30 7.77
C THR A 79 -0.21 6.98 9.01
N GLY A 80 -0.12 6.28 10.13
CA GLY A 80 0.26 6.87 11.42
C GLY A 80 1.40 6.13 12.11
N ASP A 81 2.27 6.93 12.72
CA ASP A 81 3.31 6.53 13.66
C ASP A 81 2.94 7.18 14.99
N ILE A 82 2.16 6.43 15.79
CA ILE A 82 1.50 6.96 16.99
C ILE A 82 2.53 7.36 18.05
N PRO A 83 3.58 6.56 18.35
CA PRO A 83 4.62 6.97 19.30
C PRO A 83 5.43 8.17 18.81
N GLY A 84 5.58 8.33 17.50
CA GLY A 84 6.19 9.49 16.88
C GLY A 84 5.29 10.73 16.82
N ASN A 85 4.05 10.64 17.31
CA ASN A 85 3.01 11.67 17.22
C ASN A 85 2.82 12.24 15.79
N ILE A 86 2.93 11.38 14.78
CA ILE A 86 2.84 11.77 13.37
C ILE A 86 1.74 10.99 12.66
N LEU A 87 0.94 11.73 11.90
CA LEU A 87 -0.05 11.19 10.97
C LEU A 87 0.20 11.75 9.58
N VAL A 88 0.23 10.89 8.58
CA VAL A 88 0.19 11.28 7.17
C VAL A 88 -1.23 11.01 6.68
N LEU A 89 -1.88 12.06 6.19
CA LEU A 89 -3.21 12.00 5.59
C LEU A 89 -3.07 12.15 4.08
N GLU A 90 -3.62 11.20 3.33
CA GLU A 90 -3.85 11.36 1.89
C GLU A 90 -5.20 12.03 1.69
N ALA A 91 -5.18 13.32 1.36
CA ALA A 91 -6.38 14.14 1.23
C ALA A 91 -7.18 13.82 -0.05
N MET A 92 -6.52 13.27 -1.08
CA MET A 92 -7.17 12.96 -2.36
C MET A 92 -6.47 11.83 -3.08
N THR A 93 -7.25 10.82 -3.48
CA THR A 93 -6.80 9.77 -4.41
C THR A 93 -7.27 10.08 -5.83
N ARG A 94 -6.48 9.65 -6.82
CA ARG A 94 -6.78 9.87 -8.25
C ARG A 94 -7.27 8.60 -8.94
N PRO A 95 -8.07 8.69 -10.02
CA PRO A 95 -8.56 7.52 -10.73
C PRO A 95 -7.46 6.53 -11.17
N PRO A 96 -6.28 6.94 -11.68
CA PRO A 96 -5.20 5.98 -12.01
C PRO A 96 -4.68 5.20 -10.80
N HIS A 97 -4.58 5.89 -9.65
CA HIS A 97 -4.14 5.29 -8.39
C HIS A 97 -5.14 4.20 -7.95
N GLU A 98 -6.42 4.56 -7.84
CA GLU A 98 -7.49 3.63 -7.46
C GLU A 98 -7.61 2.48 -8.46
N THR A 99 -7.49 2.78 -9.76
CA THR A 99 -7.60 1.76 -10.82
C THR A 99 -6.48 0.73 -10.70
N ALA A 100 -5.26 1.14 -10.36
CA ALA A 100 -4.14 0.23 -10.20
C ALA A 100 -4.36 -0.76 -9.06
N ALA A 101 -4.70 -0.26 -7.87
CA ALA A 101 -4.95 -1.10 -6.70
C ALA A 101 -6.19 -1.99 -6.91
N TRP A 102 -7.30 -1.41 -7.39
CA TRP A 102 -8.56 -2.12 -7.57
C TRP A 102 -8.48 -3.21 -8.64
N ALA A 103 -7.80 -2.93 -9.77
CA ALA A 103 -7.65 -3.92 -10.83
C ALA A 103 -6.84 -5.14 -10.40
N LEU A 104 -5.76 -4.93 -9.63
CA LEU A 104 -4.97 -6.04 -9.07
C LEU A 104 -5.76 -6.79 -7.98
N THR A 105 -6.44 -6.07 -7.09
CA THR A 105 -7.28 -6.65 -6.04
C THR A 105 -8.36 -7.55 -6.65
N GLY A 106 -9.10 -7.06 -7.66
CA GLY A 106 -10.13 -7.85 -8.33
C GLY A 106 -9.59 -9.08 -9.05
N TYR A 107 -8.35 -9.03 -9.58
CA TYR A 107 -7.72 -10.23 -10.14
C TYR A 107 -7.49 -11.30 -9.07
N ILE A 108 -6.88 -10.92 -7.94
CA ILE A 108 -6.59 -11.83 -6.82
C ILE A 108 -7.89 -12.37 -6.21
N ASP A 109 -8.91 -11.54 -6.06
CA ASP A 109 -10.21 -11.92 -5.50
C ASP A 109 -10.93 -12.98 -6.35
N ASN A 110 -10.86 -12.83 -7.69
CA ASN A 110 -11.38 -13.85 -8.59
C ASN A 110 -10.67 -15.20 -8.41
N GLU A 111 -9.35 -15.19 -8.20
CA GLU A 111 -8.59 -16.41 -7.95
C GLU A 111 -8.94 -17.02 -6.59
N VAL A 112 -9.12 -16.21 -5.54
CA VAL A 112 -9.62 -16.64 -4.23
C VAL A 112 -10.99 -17.33 -4.36
N ILE A 113 -11.90 -16.75 -5.14
CA ILE A 113 -13.22 -17.34 -5.42
C ILE A 113 -13.09 -18.65 -6.19
N ASN A 114 -12.24 -18.71 -7.21
CA ASN A 114 -11.99 -19.92 -8.01
C ASN A 114 -11.41 -21.09 -7.19
N MET A 115 -10.69 -20.77 -6.11
CA MET A 115 -10.16 -21.74 -5.15
C MET A 115 -11.16 -22.17 -4.06
N ASP A 116 -12.42 -21.69 -4.12
CA ASP A 116 -13.46 -21.87 -3.08
C ASP A 116 -13.06 -21.31 -1.70
N LEU A 117 -12.22 -20.26 -1.66
CA LEU A 117 -11.72 -19.66 -0.41
C LEU A 117 -12.48 -18.41 0.02
N GLY A 118 -13.53 -18.00 -0.68
CA GLY A 118 -14.22 -16.72 -0.43
C GLY A 118 -14.79 -16.55 0.98
N GLU A 119 -14.99 -17.63 1.72
CA GLU A 119 -15.35 -17.54 3.14
C GLU A 119 -14.13 -17.51 4.08
N ASP A 120 -12.98 -18.05 3.67
CA ASP A 120 -11.75 -18.16 4.49
C ASP A 120 -10.81 -16.96 4.31
N VAL A 121 -10.80 -16.34 3.13
CA VAL A 121 -9.99 -15.19 2.77
C VAL A 121 -10.93 -14.06 2.35
N ILE A 122 -10.98 -13.01 3.16
CA ILE A 122 -11.88 -11.88 2.96
C ILE A 122 -11.12 -10.77 2.25
N ASN A 123 -11.59 -10.38 1.06
CA ASN A 123 -11.19 -9.12 0.42
C ASN A 123 -11.64 -7.96 1.33
N SER A 124 -10.68 -7.42 2.08
CA SER A 124 -10.90 -6.39 3.10
C SER A 124 -10.74 -4.97 2.53
N GLY A 125 -10.41 -4.86 1.24
CA GLY A 125 -10.30 -3.60 0.53
C GLY A 125 -9.36 -2.63 1.25
N THR A 126 -9.86 -1.44 1.55
CA THR A 126 -9.11 -0.33 2.17
C THR A 126 -9.32 -0.24 3.69
N SER A 127 -9.73 -1.33 4.34
CA SER A 127 -10.03 -1.32 5.78
C SER A 127 -8.78 -1.00 6.60
N ARG A 128 -8.89 -0.01 7.50
CA ARG A 128 -7.80 0.41 8.38
C ARG A 128 -7.27 -0.75 9.21
N ALA A 129 -5.97 -1.01 9.10
CA ALA A 129 -5.28 -1.93 9.99
C ALA A 129 -4.60 -1.14 11.12
N LYS A 130 -4.61 -1.74 12.32
CA LYS A 130 -3.95 -1.21 13.51
C LYS A 130 -3.06 -2.29 14.12
N SER A 131 -1.79 -1.98 14.37
CA SER A 131 -0.89 -2.95 14.99
C SER A 131 -1.38 -3.30 16.40
N GLU A 132 -1.01 -4.48 16.88
CA GLU A 132 -1.40 -4.98 18.21
C GLU A 132 -1.02 -4.00 19.33
N ASP A 133 0.18 -3.42 19.23
CA ASP A 133 0.69 -2.40 20.16
C ASP A 133 0.24 -0.97 19.82
N THR A 134 -0.59 -0.80 18.80
CA THR A 134 -1.13 0.47 18.31
C THR A 134 -0.08 1.48 17.83
N SER A 135 1.18 1.05 17.70
CA SER A 135 2.28 1.90 17.27
C SER A 135 2.17 2.34 15.80
N PHE A 136 1.53 1.50 14.98
CA PHE A 136 1.33 1.74 13.56
C PHE A 136 -0.14 1.55 13.18
N VAL A 137 -0.62 2.45 12.33
CA VAL A 137 -1.97 2.42 11.78
C VAL A 137 -1.90 2.79 10.30
N LYS A 138 -2.61 2.08 9.44
CA LYS A 138 -2.63 2.41 8.01
C LYS A 138 -3.88 1.89 7.32
N ASP A 139 -4.36 2.67 6.36
CA ASP A 139 -5.37 2.27 5.39
C ASP A 139 -4.63 1.76 4.14
N PRO A 140 -4.76 0.47 3.76
CA PRO A 140 -4.16 -0.05 2.53
C PRO A 140 -4.95 0.41 1.29
N ASP A 141 -4.36 0.30 0.12
CA ASP A 141 -5.08 0.55 -1.15
C ASP A 141 -5.89 -0.66 -1.62
N GLY A 142 -5.47 -1.84 -1.18
CA GLY A 142 -6.20 -3.10 -1.30
C GLY A 142 -5.64 -4.12 -0.31
N SER A 143 -6.47 -5.02 0.19
CA SER A 143 -6.00 -6.00 1.17
C SER A 143 -6.89 -7.24 1.24
N PHE A 144 -6.29 -8.32 1.72
CA PHE A 144 -6.95 -9.58 2.02
C PHE A 144 -6.62 -9.97 3.46
N THR A 145 -7.62 -10.46 4.17
CA THR A 145 -7.52 -10.84 5.59
C THR A 145 -8.08 -12.24 5.77
N LEU A 146 -7.41 -13.06 6.57
CA LEU A 146 -7.93 -14.38 6.92
C LEU A 146 -9.16 -14.24 7.81
N ARG A 147 -10.13 -15.16 7.67
CA ARG A 147 -11.32 -15.20 8.52
C ARG A 147 -10.91 -15.22 9.99
N HIS A 148 -11.51 -14.33 10.79
CA HIS A 148 -11.23 -14.13 12.23
C HIS A 148 -9.91 -13.43 12.57
N HIS A 149 -9.19 -12.93 11.57
CA HIS A 149 -8.02 -12.08 11.78
C HIS A 149 -8.39 -10.60 11.56
N HIS A 150 -7.59 -9.70 12.12
CA HIS A 150 -7.77 -8.24 12.02
C HIS A 150 -6.63 -7.54 11.28
N TRP A 151 -5.62 -8.29 10.88
CA TRP A 151 -4.45 -7.80 10.17
C TRP A 151 -4.35 -8.48 8.80
N PRO A 152 -4.03 -7.75 7.72
CA PRO A 152 -4.02 -8.31 6.38
C PRO A 152 -2.90 -9.34 6.20
N ILE A 153 -3.24 -10.49 5.61
CA ILE A 153 -2.28 -11.51 5.16
C ILE A 153 -1.57 -11.06 3.88
N LEU A 154 -2.28 -10.30 3.04
CA LEU A 154 -1.77 -9.65 1.84
C LEU A 154 -2.21 -8.18 1.79
N ALA A 155 -1.27 -7.28 1.57
CA ALA A 155 -1.53 -5.85 1.35
C ALA A 155 -1.07 -5.39 -0.05
N ILE A 156 -1.79 -4.42 -0.62
CA ILE A 156 -1.50 -3.77 -1.90
C ILE A 156 -1.35 -2.28 -1.65
N GLU A 157 -0.27 -1.71 -2.18
CA GLU A 157 0.05 -0.28 -2.08
C GLU A 157 0.35 0.26 -3.46
N ALA A 158 -0.50 1.14 -3.98
CA ALA A 158 -0.26 1.87 -5.20
C ALA A 158 0.43 3.21 -4.89
N GLY A 159 1.25 3.68 -5.82
CA GLY A 159 1.96 4.93 -5.67
C GLY A 159 1.97 5.72 -6.97
N LEU A 160 1.13 6.74 -7.04
CA LEU A 160 1.09 7.66 -8.19
C LEU A 160 1.98 8.87 -7.92
N SER A 161 1.78 9.52 -6.78
CA SER A 161 2.54 10.69 -6.34
C SER A 161 3.73 10.32 -5.46
N GLU A 162 3.69 9.14 -4.85
CA GLU A 162 4.70 8.61 -3.96
C GLU A 162 5.96 8.19 -4.72
N THR A 163 7.10 8.36 -4.07
CA THR A 163 8.37 7.82 -4.56
C THR A 163 8.46 6.31 -4.30
N GLU A 164 9.38 5.64 -4.99
CA GLU A 164 9.69 4.23 -4.72
C GLU A 164 10.18 3.99 -3.28
N ALA A 165 10.88 4.97 -2.70
CA ALA A 165 11.33 4.91 -1.31
C ALA A 165 10.15 4.87 -0.34
N ARG A 166 9.06 5.61 -0.62
CA ARG A 166 7.84 5.56 0.18
C ARG A 166 7.17 4.20 0.12
N LEU A 167 6.96 3.66 -1.09
CA LEU A 167 6.39 2.32 -1.27
C LEU A 167 7.22 1.22 -0.59
N THR A 168 8.56 1.38 -0.58
CA THR A 168 9.45 0.48 0.17
C THR A 168 9.18 0.52 1.67
N ILE A 169 8.96 1.72 2.23
CA ILE A 169 8.64 1.90 3.64
C ILE A 169 7.27 1.31 3.96
N ASP A 170 6.26 1.56 3.13
CA ASP A 170 4.93 0.98 3.30
C ASP A 170 5.00 -0.56 3.28
N ALA A 171 5.70 -1.16 2.32
CA ALA A 171 5.88 -2.61 2.26
C ALA A 171 6.60 -3.18 3.50
N ARG A 172 7.65 -2.52 3.96
CA ARG A 172 8.35 -2.92 5.19
C ARG A 172 7.47 -2.78 6.42
N ARG A 173 6.69 -1.71 6.53
CA ARG A 173 5.78 -1.52 7.68
C ARG A 173 4.73 -2.61 7.73
N TRP A 174 4.16 -3.00 6.60
CA TRP A 174 3.23 -4.12 6.55
C TRP A 174 3.86 -5.43 7.01
N LEU A 175 5.07 -5.78 6.56
CA LEU A 175 5.71 -7.06 6.88
C LEU A 175 6.38 -7.07 8.27
N GLU A 176 7.06 -5.99 8.64
CA GLU A 176 8.01 -5.96 9.74
C GLU A 176 7.43 -5.40 11.05
N THR A 177 6.25 -4.77 11.01
CA THR A 177 5.59 -4.27 12.22
C THR A 177 5.37 -5.41 13.21
N LYS A 178 5.59 -5.12 14.50
CA LYS A 178 5.39 -6.09 15.57
C LYS A 178 3.94 -6.58 15.56
N GLY A 179 3.76 -7.90 15.61
CA GLY A 179 2.44 -8.51 15.52
C GLY A 179 1.88 -8.59 14.10
N SER A 180 2.62 -8.13 13.07
CA SER A 180 2.21 -8.34 11.68
C SER A 180 2.06 -9.82 11.36
N GLU A 181 0.97 -10.11 10.67
CA GLU A 181 0.61 -11.38 10.05
C GLU A 181 0.77 -11.35 8.53
N THR A 182 1.23 -10.23 7.96
CA THR A 182 1.36 -10.09 6.52
C THR A 182 2.46 -11.00 6.00
N GLU A 183 2.13 -11.83 5.03
CA GLU A 183 3.09 -12.73 4.36
C GLU A 183 3.54 -12.15 3.02
N THR A 184 2.71 -11.34 2.36
CA THR A 184 3.00 -10.75 1.05
C THR A 184 2.53 -9.30 0.97
N VAL A 185 3.35 -8.43 0.39
CA VAL A 185 2.92 -7.08 -0.02
C VAL A 185 3.20 -6.91 -1.50
N ILE A 186 2.27 -6.30 -2.24
CA ILE A 186 2.49 -5.90 -3.62
C ILE A 186 2.44 -4.39 -3.74
N THR A 187 3.56 -3.78 -4.13
CA THR A 187 3.62 -2.33 -4.40
C THR A 187 3.49 -2.07 -5.89
N ILE A 188 2.72 -1.06 -6.29
CA ILE A 188 2.46 -0.67 -7.68
C ILE A 188 2.91 0.78 -7.88
N LYS A 189 4.09 1.00 -8.48
CA LYS A 189 4.53 2.35 -8.85
C LYS A 189 3.98 2.72 -10.22
N VAL A 190 3.07 3.69 -10.26
CA VAL A 190 2.51 4.24 -11.49
C VAL A 190 3.34 5.43 -11.97
N GLY A 191 3.78 5.38 -13.23
CA GLY A 191 4.51 6.46 -13.89
C GLY A 191 3.56 7.59 -14.28
N ARG A 192 3.84 8.82 -13.84
CA ARG A 192 2.99 9.99 -14.12
C ARG A 192 3.19 10.60 -15.50
N ALA A 193 4.40 10.54 -16.05
CA ALA A 193 4.76 11.22 -17.29
C ALA A 193 4.70 10.33 -18.53
N HIS A 194 4.80 9.01 -18.34
CA HIS A 194 4.83 8.03 -19.41
C HIS A 194 4.06 6.79 -18.97
N PRO A 195 3.46 6.04 -19.92
CA PRO A 195 2.74 4.81 -19.63
C PRO A 195 3.71 3.69 -19.20
N HIS A 196 4.09 3.73 -17.92
CA HIS A 196 5.00 2.79 -17.28
C HIS A 196 4.50 2.46 -15.87
N ILE A 197 4.48 1.18 -15.50
CA ILE A 197 4.07 0.71 -14.18
C ILE A 197 5.04 -0.36 -13.71
N THR A 198 5.51 -0.25 -12.47
CA THR A 198 6.34 -1.26 -11.81
C THR A 198 5.56 -1.93 -10.70
N PHE A 199 5.44 -3.25 -10.77
CA PHE A 199 4.91 -4.09 -9.71
C PHE A 199 6.06 -4.77 -8.98
N LYS A 200 6.04 -4.75 -7.64
CA LYS A 200 7.02 -5.48 -6.82
C LYS A 200 6.31 -6.31 -5.77
N ARG A 201 6.69 -7.57 -5.67
CA ARG A 201 6.25 -8.48 -4.60
C ARG A 201 7.31 -8.49 -3.51
N TRP A 202 6.89 -8.23 -2.29
CA TRP A 202 7.72 -8.18 -1.10
C TRP A 202 7.36 -9.31 -0.15
N GLN A 203 8.38 -9.93 0.42
CA GLN A 203 8.26 -10.96 1.47
C GLN A 203 9.45 -10.88 2.42
N HIS A 204 9.31 -11.50 3.60
CA HIS A 204 10.47 -11.78 4.44
C HIS A 204 11.46 -12.69 3.70
N SER A 205 12.75 -12.44 3.88
CA SER A 205 13.76 -13.35 3.36
C SER A 205 13.65 -14.71 4.08
N GLU A 206 13.72 -15.81 3.33
CA GLU A 206 13.78 -17.13 3.96
C GLU A 206 14.95 -17.22 4.95
N PRO A 207 14.74 -17.82 6.15
CA PRO A 207 15.80 -17.94 7.13
C PRO A 207 16.89 -18.87 6.61
N GLN A 208 18.03 -18.31 6.20
CA GLN A 208 19.18 -19.10 5.75
C GLN A 208 19.75 -20.04 6.84
N ARG A 209 19.48 -19.80 8.13
CA ARG A 209 19.80 -20.70 9.25
C ARG A 209 18.84 -20.52 10.43
N VAL A 210 18.49 -21.64 11.06
CA VAL A 210 17.65 -21.73 12.28
C VAL A 210 18.45 -21.26 13.50
N THR A 211 18.68 -19.96 13.61
CA THR A 211 19.00 -19.33 14.90
C THR A 211 17.87 -18.38 15.22
N ARG A 212 17.02 -18.75 16.20
CA ARG A 212 15.97 -17.92 16.78
C ARG A 212 16.59 -16.58 17.22
N SER A 213 16.35 -15.49 16.50
CA SER A 213 16.02 -14.18 17.09
C SER A 213 15.91 -13.00 16.11
N THR A 214 16.15 -13.15 14.80
CA THR A 214 16.01 -12.02 13.86
C THR A 214 15.05 -12.37 12.74
N ARG A 215 13.84 -11.77 12.75
CA ARG A 215 13.02 -11.68 11.54
C ARG A 215 13.89 -11.03 10.47
N GLN A 216 14.14 -11.74 9.37
CA GLN A 216 14.96 -11.21 8.29
C GLN A 216 14.25 -10.00 7.68
N PRO A 217 14.98 -8.97 7.22
CA PRO A 217 14.35 -7.83 6.58
C PRO A 217 13.54 -8.28 5.36
N ALA A 218 12.43 -7.59 5.14
CA ALA A 218 11.62 -7.71 3.95
C ALA A 218 12.41 -7.24 2.72
N LYS A 219 12.25 -7.97 1.62
CA LYS A 219 12.90 -7.69 0.35
C LYS A 219 11.94 -7.90 -0.80
N VAL A 220 12.25 -7.26 -1.92
CA VAL A 220 11.64 -7.58 -3.21
C VAL A 220 12.09 -8.98 -3.59
N VAL A 221 11.13 -9.86 -3.86
CA VAL A 221 11.38 -11.23 -4.34
C VAL A 221 11.08 -11.36 -5.84
N GLU A 222 10.16 -10.56 -6.36
CA GLU A 222 9.81 -10.48 -7.78
C GLU A 222 9.50 -9.03 -8.17
N GLN A 223 9.86 -8.65 -9.40
CA GLN A 223 9.54 -7.36 -10.00
C GLN A 223 9.06 -7.58 -11.44
N VAL A 224 7.98 -6.90 -11.81
CA VAL A 224 7.46 -6.86 -13.17
C VAL A 224 7.29 -5.40 -13.59
N ASP A 225 7.84 -5.07 -14.76
CA ASP A 225 7.72 -3.75 -15.36
C ASP A 225 6.85 -3.86 -16.61
N VAL A 226 5.89 -2.95 -16.71
CA VAL A 226 4.93 -2.86 -17.80
C VAL A 226 5.05 -1.49 -18.43
N SER A 227 5.36 -1.43 -19.72
CA SER A 227 5.56 -0.16 -20.43
C SER A 227 4.88 -0.18 -21.78
N HIS A 228 4.31 0.94 -22.19
CA HIS A 228 3.71 1.09 -23.52
C HIS A 228 4.50 2.07 -24.38
N HIS A 229 4.91 1.62 -25.56
CA HIS A 229 5.49 2.45 -26.60
C HIS A 229 4.73 2.14 -27.88
N SER A 230 3.75 2.98 -28.22
CA SER A 230 2.80 2.74 -29.30
C SER A 230 3.50 2.20 -30.57
N PRO A 231 3.06 1.06 -31.13
CA PRO A 231 1.85 0.30 -30.79
C PRO A 231 2.07 -0.86 -29.80
N VAL A 232 3.25 -0.97 -29.19
CA VAL A 232 3.69 -2.17 -28.47
C VAL A 232 3.62 -1.97 -26.95
N THR A 233 2.97 -2.91 -26.27
CA THR A 233 3.11 -3.08 -24.81
C THR A 233 4.19 -4.11 -24.53
N ASN A 234 5.12 -3.79 -23.64
CA ASN A 234 6.14 -4.71 -23.15
C ASN A 234 5.89 -5.05 -21.68
N VAL A 235 5.93 -6.34 -21.36
CA VAL A 235 5.80 -6.89 -20.00
C VAL A 235 6.99 -7.79 -19.72
N THR A 236 7.81 -7.42 -18.74
CA THR A 236 9.09 -8.11 -18.47
C THR A 236 8.90 -9.55 -17.99
N GLY A 237 7.83 -9.84 -17.26
CA GLY A 237 7.63 -11.15 -16.63
C GLY A 237 6.23 -11.38 -16.10
N GLN A 238 6.12 -12.41 -15.27
CA GLN A 238 4.94 -12.76 -14.50
C GLN A 238 5.29 -12.72 -13.01
N MET A 239 4.28 -12.81 -12.16
CA MET A 239 4.45 -12.80 -10.70
C MET A 239 3.64 -13.93 -10.11
N VAL A 240 4.18 -14.59 -9.09
CA VAL A 240 3.49 -15.69 -8.40
C VAL A 240 3.29 -15.32 -6.94
N ILE A 241 2.04 -15.31 -6.47
CA ILE A 241 1.72 -15.25 -5.05
C ILE A 241 1.59 -16.69 -4.57
N PRO A 242 2.51 -17.19 -3.71
CA PRO A 242 2.38 -18.52 -3.17
C PRO A 242 1.07 -18.67 -2.41
N PHE A 243 0.42 -19.83 -2.49
CA PHE A 243 -0.86 -20.11 -1.83
C PHE A 243 -0.83 -19.76 -0.33
N ARG A 244 0.26 -20.10 0.36
CA ARG A 244 0.48 -19.70 1.76
C ARG A 244 0.40 -18.18 1.97
N GLY A 245 0.90 -17.41 1.02
CA GLY A 245 0.93 -15.94 1.08
C GLY A 245 -0.45 -15.29 0.99
N ILE A 246 -1.50 -16.05 0.69
CA ILE A 246 -2.90 -15.59 0.70
C ILE A 246 -3.78 -16.37 1.69
N ALA A 247 -3.52 -17.66 1.88
CA ALA A 247 -4.33 -18.53 2.74
C ALA A 247 -3.76 -18.76 4.16
N GLY A 248 -2.51 -18.36 4.42
CA GLY A 248 -1.82 -18.59 5.70
C GLY A 248 -1.49 -20.07 6.01
N ARG A 249 -1.80 -20.99 5.10
CA ARG A 249 -1.62 -22.44 5.27
C ARG A 249 -1.11 -23.09 3.98
N GLY A 250 -0.79 -24.39 4.06
CA GLY A 250 -0.51 -25.21 2.88
C GLY A 250 -1.78 -25.55 2.10
N GLN A 251 -1.61 -25.91 0.83
CA GLN A 251 -2.67 -26.44 -0.03
C GLN A 251 -3.22 -27.76 0.56
N GLN A 252 -4.53 -27.92 0.52
CA GLN A 252 -5.27 -29.06 1.10
C GLN A 252 -6.01 -29.88 0.03
N ASN A 253 -6.26 -29.30 -1.15
CA ASN A 253 -6.96 -29.96 -2.24
C ASN A 253 -6.43 -29.49 -3.60
N SER A 254 -6.87 -30.11 -4.68
CA SER A 254 -6.37 -29.81 -6.04
C SER A 254 -6.86 -28.50 -6.65
N LYS A 255 -7.86 -27.84 -6.05
CA LYS A 255 -8.29 -26.50 -6.48
C LYS A 255 -7.42 -25.41 -5.90
N GLU A 256 -6.79 -25.65 -4.76
CA GLU A 256 -5.90 -24.70 -4.09
C GLU A 256 -4.53 -24.67 -4.76
N HIS A 257 -4.11 -23.51 -5.24
CA HIS A 257 -2.87 -23.35 -6.02
C HIS A 257 -2.25 -21.96 -5.79
N ASP A 258 -1.00 -21.79 -6.23
CA ASP A 258 -0.37 -20.49 -6.23
C ASP A 258 -1.04 -19.58 -7.27
N ILE A 259 -1.23 -18.30 -6.94
CA ILE A 259 -1.86 -17.35 -7.86
C ILE A 259 -0.82 -16.83 -8.84
N GLU A 260 -0.95 -17.17 -10.12
CA GLU A 260 -0.11 -16.66 -11.19
C GLU A 260 -0.72 -15.39 -11.81
N ILE A 261 -0.04 -14.26 -11.67
CA ILE A 261 -0.36 -13.03 -12.40
C ILE A 261 0.44 -13.05 -13.70
N THR A 262 -0.25 -13.45 -14.77
CA THR A 262 0.36 -13.64 -16.09
C THR A 262 0.73 -12.32 -16.75
N LYS A 263 1.55 -12.38 -17.82
CA LYS A 263 1.85 -11.21 -18.66
C LYS A 263 0.59 -10.52 -19.18
N ALA A 264 -0.39 -11.30 -19.62
CA ALA A 264 -1.65 -10.79 -20.16
C ALA A 264 -2.49 -10.09 -19.06
N ALA A 265 -2.47 -10.62 -17.82
CA ALA A 265 -3.11 -9.98 -16.69
C ALA A 265 -2.45 -8.63 -16.36
N PHE A 266 -1.12 -8.57 -16.30
CA PHE A 266 -0.38 -7.32 -16.08
C PHE A 266 -0.63 -6.28 -17.18
N GLU A 267 -0.62 -6.69 -18.44
CA GLU A 267 -0.97 -5.81 -19.56
C GLU A 267 -2.39 -5.28 -19.41
N SER A 268 -3.37 -6.15 -19.11
CA SER A 268 -4.77 -5.75 -18.91
C SER A 268 -4.93 -4.73 -17.78
N ILE A 269 -4.30 -4.98 -16.62
CA ILE A 269 -4.27 -4.06 -15.48
C ILE A 269 -3.65 -2.71 -15.89
N ALA A 270 -2.48 -2.74 -16.50
CA ALA A 270 -1.77 -1.52 -16.89
C ALA A 270 -2.55 -0.69 -17.92
N ARG A 271 -3.20 -1.34 -18.89
CA ARG A 271 -4.02 -0.66 -19.90
C ARG A 271 -5.19 0.10 -19.27
N ARG A 272 -5.83 -0.45 -18.23
CA ARG A 272 -6.90 0.24 -17.48
C ARG A 272 -6.38 1.49 -16.77
N VAL A 273 -5.18 1.40 -16.18
CA VAL A 273 -4.52 2.55 -15.55
C VAL A 273 -4.19 3.62 -16.59
N TRP A 274 -3.63 3.26 -17.74
CA TRP A 274 -3.28 4.22 -18.79
C TRP A 274 -4.48 4.89 -19.45
N VAL A 275 -5.62 4.19 -19.57
CA VAL A 275 -6.89 4.82 -19.96
C VAL A 275 -7.32 5.84 -18.90
N ALA A 276 -7.20 5.51 -17.60
CA ALA A 276 -7.47 6.47 -16.53
C ALA A 276 -6.48 7.65 -16.47
N GLN A 277 -5.27 7.49 -17.03
CA GLN A 277 -4.27 8.54 -17.21
C GLN A 277 -4.41 9.31 -18.53
N GLU A 278 -5.38 8.93 -19.38
CA GLU A 278 -5.59 9.53 -20.71
C GLU A 278 -4.37 9.38 -21.65
N PHE A 279 -3.53 8.36 -21.43
CA PHE A 279 -2.44 8.00 -22.34
C PHE A 279 -2.91 7.12 -23.51
N LEU A 280 -4.08 6.48 -23.37
CA LEU A 280 -4.70 5.57 -24.33
C LEU A 280 -6.16 5.89 -24.57
#